data_AF-A0A090WMI7-F1
#
_entry.id   AF-A0A090WMI7-F1
#
_cell.length_a   1.000
_cell.length_b   1.000
_cell.length_c   1.000
_cell.angle_alpha   90.00
_cell.angle_beta   90.00
_cell.angle_gamma   90.00
#
_symmetry.space_group_name_H-M   'P 1'
#
loop_
_entity.id
_entity.type
_entity.pdbx_description
1 polymer ?
#
loop_
_entity_poly.entity_id
_entity_poly.type
_entity_poly.pdbx_seq_one_letter_code
_entity_poly.pdbx_strand_id
1 'polypeptide(L)'
;MFERTDIEQQLQKARNKEYQEVDILEQVSQILKDDQLKEDTIMARMKSPQKPTPRNQFNLDLLETNRIYHIDQIREICVDYRLRFLDTKYFKNEIPQEAVSIIKQMEKRHHITMKGFKIVAPSKMFKLENADDPLLFAPIGNGYFYLIHKWGK
;
A
#
# COMPACT_ATOMS: atom_id res chain seq x y z
N MET A 1 -11.55 -50.65 -42.37
CA MET A 1 -12.80 -50.20 -41.72
C MET A 1 -12.37 -49.15 -40.72
N PHE A 2 -12.51 -47.86 -41.05
CA PHE A 2 -11.94 -46.79 -40.21
C PHE A 2 -12.80 -46.62 -38.96
N GLU A 3 -12.19 -46.81 -37.78
CA GLU A 3 -12.83 -46.59 -36.49
C GLU A 3 -13.31 -45.14 -36.41
N ARG A 4 -14.59 -44.95 -36.07
CA ARG A 4 -15.20 -43.62 -35.93
C ARG A 4 -14.45 -42.89 -34.83
N THR A 5 -13.62 -41.93 -35.22
CA THR A 5 -12.86 -41.12 -34.28
C THR A 5 -13.85 -40.30 -33.47
N ASP A 6 -13.90 -40.55 -32.18
CA ASP A 6 -14.73 -39.80 -31.25
C ASP A 6 -14.18 -38.36 -31.15
N ILE A 7 -14.90 -37.43 -31.79
CA ILE A 7 -14.49 -36.04 -31.96
C ILE A 7 -14.38 -35.35 -30.58
N GLU A 8 -15.16 -35.80 -29.60
CA GLU A 8 -15.15 -35.29 -28.23
C GLU A 8 -13.83 -35.62 -27.52
N GLN A 9 -13.32 -36.85 -27.70
CA GLN A 9 -12.01 -37.22 -27.17
C GLN A 9 -10.85 -36.45 -27.82
N GLN A 10 -10.94 -36.13 -29.11
CA GLN A 10 -9.95 -35.29 -29.79
C GLN A 10 -9.98 -33.85 -29.26
N LEU A 11 -11.17 -33.30 -29.01
CA LEU A 11 -11.36 -31.99 -28.39
C LEU A 11 -10.82 -31.91 -26.96
N GLN A 12 -11.06 -32.94 -26.13
CA GLN A 12 -10.50 -32.98 -24.77
C GLN A 12 -8.97 -33.10 -24.77
N LYS A 13 -8.39 -33.89 -25.70
CA LYS A 13 -6.93 -33.98 -25.87
C LYS A 13 -6.33 -32.67 -26.37
N ALA A 14 -7.01 -31.95 -27.28
CA ALA A 14 -6.58 -30.62 -27.72
C ALA A 14 -6.62 -29.62 -26.56
N ARG A 15 -7.71 -29.58 -25.80
CA ARG A 15 -7.89 -28.68 -24.64
C ARG A 15 -6.83 -28.90 -23.55
N ASN A 16 -6.55 -30.16 -23.21
CA ASN A 16 -5.52 -30.50 -22.20
C ASN A 16 -4.09 -30.28 -22.72
N LYS A 17 -3.90 -30.20 -24.04
CA LYS A 17 -2.61 -29.89 -24.67
C LYS A 17 -2.38 -28.38 -24.78
N GLU A 18 -3.46 -27.60 -24.93
CA GLU A 18 -3.43 -26.12 -24.92
C GLU A 18 -3.31 -25.54 -23.50
N TYR A 19 -3.83 -26.20 -22.47
CA TYR A 19 -3.69 -25.76 -21.08
C TYR A 19 -2.94 -26.82 -20.27
N GLN A 20 -1.60 -26.77 -20.33
CA GLN A 20 -0.78 -27.56 -19.42
C GLN A 20 -0.79 -26.93 -18.03
N GLU A 21 -0.89 -27.73 -16.97
CA GLU A 21 -0.83 -27.26 -15.58
C GLU A 21 0.41 -26.41 -15.27
N VAL A 22 1.51 -26.65 -15.99
CA VAL A 22 2.75 -25.86 -15.93
C VAL A 22 2.52 -24.40 -16.35
N ASP A 23 1.72 -24.15 -17.39
CA ASP A 23 1.42 -22.81 -17.88
C ASP A 23 0.58 -22.02 -16.87
N ILE A 24 -0.38 -22.69 -16.21
CA ILE A 24 -1.18 -22.08 -15.14
C ILE A 24 -0.28 -21.72 -13.94
N LEU A 25 0.64 -22.60 -13.55
CA LEU A 25 1.59 -22.33 -12.46
C LEU A 25 2.55 -21.19 -12.80
N GLU A 26 3.02 -21.11 -14.05
CA GLU A 26 3.85 -19.99 -14.51
C GLU A 26 3.08 -18.67 -14.51
N GLN A 27 1.83 -18.66 -14.98
CA GLN A 27 0.96 -17.48 -14.95
C GLN A 27 0.70 -17.01 -13.52
N VAL A 28 0.38 -17.92 -12.60
CA VAL A 28 0.20 -17.59 -11.18
C VAL A 28 1.51 -17.06 -10.58
N SER A 29 2.65 -17.67 -10.90
CA SER A 29 3.97 -17.19 -10.45
C SER A 29 4.25 -15.77 -10.92
N GLN A 30 3.91 -15.44 -12.17
CA GLN A 30 4.08 -14.08 -12.71
C GLN A 30 3.20 -13.07 -11.98
N ILE A 31 1.93 -13.40 -11.73
CA ILE A 31 1.01 -12.51 -10.99
C ILE A 31 1.56 -12.21 -9.59
N LEU A 32 2.06 -13.23 -8.88
CA LEU A 32 2.64 -13.05 -7.54
C LEU A 32 3.93 -12.22 -7.58
N LYS A 33 4.79 -12.41 -8.58
CA LYS A 33 6.01 -11.60 -8.76
C LYS A 33 5.68 -10.14 -9.03
N ASP A 34 4.72 -9.87 -9.91
CA ASP A 34 4.29 -8.51 -10.22
C ASP A 34 3.68 -7.81 -9.00
N ASP A 35 2.97 -8.56 -8.15
CA ASP A 35 2.42 -8.04 -6.90
C ASP A 35 3.53 -7.69 -5.90
N GLN A 36 4.52 -8.56 -5.73
CA GLN A 36 5.69 -8.33 -4.88
C GLN A 36 6.48 -7.09 -5.32
N LEU A 37 6.72 -6.94 -6.64
CA LEU A 37 7.43 -5.78 -7.18
C LEU A 37 6.72 -4.44 -6.88
N LYS A 38 5.38 -4.44 -6.87
CA LYS A 38 4.60 -3.25 -6.50
C LYS A 38 4.77 -2.90 -5.03
N GLU A 39 4.73 -3.90 -4.15
CA GLU A 39 4.94 -3.72 -2.72
C GLU A 39 6.36 -3.19 -2.42
N ASP A 40 7.37 -3.77 -3.07
CA ASP A 40 8.76 -3.32 -2.95
C ASP A 40 8.92 -1.86 -3.43
N THR A 41 8.23 -1.49 -4.51
CA THR A 41 8.21 -0.12 -5.02
C THR A 41 7.52 0.86 -4.06
N ILE A 42 6.45 0.44 -3.38
CA ILE A 42 5.80 1.23 -2.32
C ILE A 42 6.77 1.44 -1.16
N MET A 43 7.41 0.37 -0.68
CA MET A 43 8.37 0.42 0.43
C MET A 43 9.58 1.30 0.10
N ALA A 44 10.10 1.23 -1.13
CA ALA A 44 11.19 2.10 -1.58
C ALA A 44 10.79 3.59 -1.57
N ARG A 45 9.56 3.90 -1.96
CA ARG A 45 9.01 5.27 -1.92
C ARG A 45 8.79 5.80 -0.51
N MET A 46 8.45 4.93 0.45
CA MET A 46 8.38 5.31 1.87
C MET A 46 9.75 5.63 2.45
N LYS A 47 10.80 4.90 2.06
CA LYS A 47 12.16 5.15 2.57
C LYS A 47 12.82 6.38 1.95
N SER A 48 12.26 6.92 0.88
CA SER A 48 12.82 8.03 0.12
C SER A 48 12.01 9.32 0.31
N PRO A 49 12.56 10.36 0.98
CA PRO A 49 11.86 11.62 1.16
C PRO A 49 11.71 12.32 -0.18
N GLN A 50 10.49 12.72 -0.51
CA GLN A 50 10.18 13.44 -1.74
C GLN A 50 9.92 14.90 -1.39
N LYS A 51 10.85 15.78 -1.78
CA LYS A 51 10.77 17.23 -1.58
C LYS A 51 10.73 17.94 -2.95
N PRO A 52 9.89 18.97 -3.14
CA PRO A 52 8.85 19.46 -2.22
C PRO A 52 7.75 18.42 -1.97
N THR A 53 6.95 18.59 -0.91
CA THR A 53 5.88 17.64 -0.57
C THR A 53 4.97 17.42 -1.78
N PRO A 54 4.88 16.18 -2.31
CA PRO A 54 4.15 15.92 -3.53
C PRO A 54 2.65 16.07 -3.29
N ARG A 55 1.92 16.44 -4.33
CA ARG A 55 0.46 16.45 -4.34
C ARG A 55 -0.03 15.13 -4.95
N ASN A 56 -0.72 14.32 -4.16
CA ASN A 56 -1.38 13.13 -4.67
C ASN A 56 -2.79 13.52 -5.14
N GLN A 57 -3.13 13.21 -6.39
CA GLN A 57 -4.42 13.56 -7.00
C GLN A 57 -5.49 12.54 -6.62
N PHE A 58 -5.82 12.46 -5.33
CA PHE A 58 -6.87 11.57 -4.88
C PHE A 58 -8.23 11.93 -5.50
N ASN A 59 -8.97 10.92 -5.92
CA ASN A 59 -10.40 11.05 -6.18
C ASN A 59 -11.13 11.32 -4.85
N LEU A 60 -11.70 12.52 -4.71
CA LEU A 60 -12.34 13.00 -3.49
C LEU A 60 -13.61 12.21 -3.14
N ASP A 61 -14.35 11.72 -4.13
CA ASP A 61 -15.57 10.92 -3.92
C ASP A 61 -15.30 9.59 -3.22
N LEU A 62 -14.05 9.12 -3.29
CA LEU A 62 -13.60 7.87 -2.70
C LEU A 62 -12.89 8.05 -1.35
N LEU A 63 -12.68 9.30 -0.90
CA LEU A 63 -12.04 9.60 0.37
C LEU A 63 -13.08 9.74 1.49
N GLU A 64 -12.73 9.24 2.67
CA GLU A 64 -13.54 9.46 3.86
C GLU A 64 -13.14 10.79 4.53
N THR A 65 -14.10 11.71 4.69
CA THR A 65 -13.84 13.07 5.22
C THR A 65 -13.29 13.03 6.65
N ASN A 66 -13.67 12.04 7.44
CA ASN A 66 -13.19 11.83 8.82
C ASN A 66 -11.69 11.45 8.92
N ARG A 67 -11.03 11.15 7.80
CA ARG A 67 -9.60 10.83 7.72
C ARG A 67 -8.76 11.95 7.13
N ILE A 68 -9.37 13.09 6.83
CA ILE A 68 -8.69 14.26 6.26
C ILE A 68 -8.36 15.22 7.39
N TYR A 69 -7.08 15.56 7.54
CA TYR A 69 -6.59 16.46 8.58
C TYR A 69 -5.73 17.56 7.97
N HIS A 70 -5.87 18.79 8.49
CA HIS A 70 -4.95 19.87 8.18
C HIS A 70 -3.64 19.72 8.95
N ILE A 71 -2.53 20.17 8.38
CA ILE A 71 -1.22 20.12 9.03
C ILE A 71 -1.20 20.82 10.39
N ASP A 72 -2.01 21.85 10.58
CA ASP A 72 -2.10 22.57 11.86
C ASP A 72 -2.78 21.73 12.95
N GLN A 73 -3.84 20.98 12.59
CA GLN A 73 -4.50 20.04 13.50
C GLN A 73 -3.55 18.90 13.90
N ILE A 74 -2.82 18.36 12.92
CA ILE A 74 -1.79 17.34 13.19
C ILE A 74 -0.71 17.91 14.11
N ARG A 75 -0.31 19.18 13.89
CA ARG A 75 0.70 19.85 14.70
C ARG A 75 0.24 20.04 16.15
N GLU A 76 -0.98 20.51 16.38
CA GLU A 76 -1.54 20.65 17.73
C GLU A 76 -1.50 19.32 18.49
N ILE A 77 -2.04 18.24 17.89
CA ILE A 77 -1.99 16.90 18.48
C ILE A 77 -0.55 16.44 18.72
N CYS A 78 0.37 16.72 17.80
CA CYS A 78 1.78 16.37 18.00
C CYS A 78 2.41 17.11 19.19
N VAL A 79 2.04 18.37 19.41
CA VAL A 79 2.53 19.13 20.56
C VAL A 79 1.94 18.59 21.87
N ASP A 80 0.62 18.42 21.92
CA ASP A 80 -0.11 18.00 23.12
C ASP A 80 0.36 16.63 23.62
N TYR A 81 0.53 15.69 22.69
CA TYR A 81 0.92 14.31 22.97
C TYR A 81 2.42 14.04 22.80
N ARG A 82 3.24 15.08 22.57
CA ARG A 82 4.70 14.99 22.38
C ARG A 82 5.13 14.04 21.24
N LEU A 83 4.30 13.95 20.21
CA LEU A 83 4.55 13.20 18.99
C LEU A 83 5.32 14.05 17.98
N ARG A 84 5.85 13.42 16.94
CA ARG A 84 6.49 14.09 15.81
C ARG A 84 5.83 13.66 14.52
N PHE A 85 5.56 14.63 13.67
CA PHE A 85 5.16 14.41 12.29
C PHE A 85 6.39 14.47 11.38
N LEU A 86 6.87 13.31 10.96
CA LEU A 86 8.14 13.14 10.24
C LEU A 86 7.96 12.36 8.93
N ASP A 87 8.89 12.51 8.00
CA ASP A 87 8.92 11.67 6.79
C ASP A 87 9.19 10.21 7.19
N THR A 88 8.51 9.26 6.54
CA THR A 88 8.63 7.82 6.85
C THR A 88 10.06 7.29 6.86
N LYS A 89 11.00 7.92 6.15
CA LYS A 89 12.45 7.63 6.21
C LYS A 89 13.03 7.66 7.63
N TYR A 90 12.53 8.56 8.48
CA TYR A 90 13.03 8.73 9.85
C TYR A 90 12.35 7.79 10.85
N PHE A 91 11.37 7.01 10.41
CA PHE A 91 10.75 5.96 11.20
C PHE A 91 11.72 4.78 11.31
N LYS A 92 12.18 4.50 12.53
CA LYS A 92 13.15 3.43 12.79
C LYS A 92 12.51 2.04 12.85
N ASN A 93 11.20 1.98 13.09
CA ASN A 93 10.48 0.72 13.19
C ASN A 93 10.06 0.25 11.80
N GLU A 94 9.74 -1.03 11.69
CA GLU A 94 9.20 -1.57 10.46
C GLU A 94 7.76 -1.10 10.25
N ILE A 95 7.43 -0.80 8.99
CA ILE A 95 6.07 -0.51 8.57
C ILE A 95 5.40 -1.87 8.30
N PRO A 96 4.24 -2.16 8.91
CA PRO A 96 3.58 -3.44 8.74
C PRO A 96 3.14 -3.64 7.28
N GLN A 97 3.14 -4.90 6.83
CA GLN A 97 2.65 -5.26 5.50
C GLN A 97 1.20 -4.85 5.27
N GLU A 98 0.39 -4.78 6.33
CA GLU A 98 -0.98 -4.27 6.28
C GLU A 98 -1.04 -2.84 5.72
N ALA A 99 -0.14 -1.95 6.15
CA ALA A 99 -0.07 -0.58 5.64
C ALA A 99 0.27 -0.56 4.15
N VAL A 100 1.20 -1.41 3.70
CA VAL A 100 1.59 -1.53 2.29
C VAL A 100 0.42 -2.04 1.46
N SER A 101 -0.31 -3.05 1.94
CA SER A 101 -1.49 -3.60 1.28
C SER A 101 -2.62 -2.57 1.15
N ILE A 102 -2.91 -1.79 2.19
CA ILE A 102 -3.89 -0.70 2.15
C ILE A 102 -3.48 0.34 1.10
N ILE A 103 -2.20 0.70 1.05
CA ILE A 103 -1.69 1.66 0.07
C ILE A 103 -1.86 1.12 -1.34
N LYS A 104 -1.47 -0.14 -1.59
CA LYS A 104 -1.65 -0.81 -2.88
C LYS A 104 -3.11 -0.78 -3.33
N GLN A 105 -4.04 -1.08 -2.43
CA GLN A 105 -5.47 -1.03 -2.72
C GLN A 105 -5.96 0.39 -3.02
N MET A 106 -5.50 1.38 -2.26
CA MET A 106 -5.82 2.80 -2.49
C MET A 106 -5.25 3.30 -3.82
N GLU A 107 -3.99 2.99 -4.15
CA GLU A 107 -3.38 3.36 -5.44
C GLU A 107 -4.19 2.82 -6.61
N LYS A 108 -4.60 1.54 -6.52
CA LYS A 108 -5.46 0.90 -7.52
C LYS A 108 -6.83 1.57 -7.62
N ARG A 109 -7.47 1.87 -6.49
CA ARG A 109 -8.82 2.46 -6.46
C ARG A 109 -8.83 3.90 -7.00
N HIS A 110 -7.87 4.70 -6.58
CA HIS A 110 -7.78 6.11 -6.97
C HIS A 110 -7.03 6.31 -8.30
N HIS A 111 -6.44 5.26 -8.88
CA HIS A 111 -5.61 5.32 -10.10
C HIS A 111 -4.44 6.31 -10.00
N ILE A 112 -3.76 6.30 -8.86
CA ILE A 112 -2.64 7.20 -8.56
C ILE A 112 -1.43 6.45 -7.99
N THR A 113 -0.29 7.12 -8.04
CA THR A 113 0.95 6.69 -7.38
C THR A 113 1.19 7.60 -6.18
N MET A 114 0.85 7.13 -4.98
CA MET A 114 0.99 7.87 -3.73
C MET A 114 2.46 8.08 -3.35
N LYS A 115 2.76 9.31 -2.94
CA LYS A 115 4.11 9.78 -2.63
C LYS A 115 4.10 10.68 -1.41
N GLY A 116 5.28 10.88 -0.81
CA GLY A 116 5.46 11.84 0.28
C GLY A 116 4.85 11.40 1.61
N PHE A 117 4.91 10.10 1.91
CA PHE A 117 4.36 9.54 3.13
C PHE A 117 4.97 10.18 4.38
N LYS A 118 4.12 10.44 5.36
CA LYS A 118 4.51 10.99 6.67
C LYS A 118 3.94 10.13 7.78
N ILE A 119 4.65 10.07 8.89
CA ILE A 119 4.24 9.31 10.06
C ILE A 119 4.18 10.22 11.27
N VAL A 120 3.16 10.02 12.10
CA VAL A 120 3.12 10.54 13.47
C VAL A 120 3.59 9.44 14.39
N ALA A 121 4.64 9.69 15.15
CA ALA A 121 5.18 8.75 16.14
C ALA A 121 5.84 9.50 17.32
N PRO A 122 5.91 8.90 18.52
CA PRO A 122 6.54 9.54 19.68
C PRO A 122 8.04 9.79 19.47
N SER A 123 8.53 10.90 20.03
CA SER A 123 9.94 11.33 19.91
C SER A 123 10.93 10.43 20.64
N LYS A 124 10.49 9.80 21.74
CA LYS A 124 11.32 8.99 22.64
C LYS A 124 10.86 7.55 22.57
N MET A 125 11.68 6.70 21.99
CA MET A 125 11.55 5.25 22.04
C MET A 125 12.35 4.66 23.23
N PHE A 126 12.42 5.39 24.35
CA PHE A 126 13.21 5.03 25.53
C PHE A 126 12.40 5.27 26.80
N LYS A 127 11.44 4.37 27.05
CA LYS A 127 11.04 3.78 28.35
C LYS A 127 9.64 3.17 28.21
N LEU A 128 9.63 1.84 28.31
CA LEU A 128 8.56 0.93 28.75
C LEU A 128 7.08 1.25 28.39
N GLU A 129 6.48 0.28 27.69
CA GLU A 129 5.13 -0.25 27.91
C GLU A 129 3.87 0.53 27.52
N ASN A 130 3.94 1.68 26.86
CA ASN A 130 2.78 2.29 26.18
C ASN A 130 3.22 2.95 24.88
N ALA A 131 3.45 2.15 23.83
CA ALA A 131 3.82 2.69 22.54
C ALA A 131 2.57 3.25 21.85
N ASP A 132 2.37 4.57 21.93
CA ASP A 132 1.32 5.24 21.16
C ASP A 132 1.38 4.82 19.69
N ASP A 133 0.23 4.43 19.18
CA ASP A 133 0.04 3.84 17.86
C ASP A 133 0.54 4.76 16.73
N PRO A 134 1.56 4.38 15.94
CA PRO A 134 1.95 5.13 14.75
C PRO A 134 0.80 5.34 13.76
N LEU A 135 0.72 6.55 13.24
CA LEU A 135 -0.27 6.96 12.24
C LEU A 135 0.43 7.32 10.93
N LEU A 136 0.03 6.68 9.83
CA LEU A 136 0.56 6.92 8.50
C LEU A 136 -0.34 7.83 7.67
N PHE A 137 0.27 8.84 7.09
CA PHE A 137 -0.41 9.86 6.30
C PHE A 137 0.17 9.98 4.89
N ALA A 138 -0.67 10.40 3.95
CA ALA A 138 -0.25 10.87 2.64
C ALA A 138 -0.80 12.28 2.34
N PRO A 139 -0.01 13.14 1.67
CA PRO A 139 -0.44 14.49 1.33
C PRO A 139 -1.52 14.48 0.23
N ILE A 140 -2.60 15.21 0.45
CA ILE A 140 -3.67 15.44 -0.55
C ILE A 140 -3.42 16.77 -1.30
N GLY A 141 -2.69 17.69 -0.66
CA GLY A 141 -2.37 19.03 -1.18
C GLY A 141 -2.88 20.13 -0.24
N ASN A 142 -2.43 21.36 -0.45
CA ASN A 142 -2.86 22.55 0.31
C ASN A 142 -2.75 22.39 1.85
N GLY A 143 -1.73 21.68 2.33
CA GLY A 143 -1.54 21.44 3.77
C GLY A 143 -2.41 20.32 4.35
N TYR A 144 -3.25 19.66 3.55
CA TYR A 144 -4.07 18.54 3.99
C TYR A 144 -3.38 17.19 3.78
N PHE A 145 -3.61 16.30 4.75
CA PHE A 145 -3.10 14.95 4.79
C PHE A 145 -4.24 13.97 5.03
N TYR A 146 -4.18 12.82 4.36
CA TYR A 146 -5.09 11.71 4.53
C TYR A 146 -4.49 10.66 5.46
N LEU A 147 -5.24 10.22 6.48
CA LEU A 147 -4.87 9.11 7.34
C LEU A 147 -5.10 7.78 6.60
N ILE A 148 -4.01 7.13 6.21
CA ILE A 148 -4.03 5.84 5.51
C ILE A 148 -4.32 4.73 6.52
N HIS A 149 -3.52 4.66 7.58
CA HIS A 149 -3.56 3.54 8.52
C HIS A 149 -2.98 3.92 9.88
N LYS A 150 -3.46 3.21 10.90
CA LYS A 150 -3.02 3.25 12.29
C LYS A 150 -2.67 1.82 12.70
N TRP A 151 -1.50 1.61 13.26
CA TRP A 151 -1.10 0.32 13.83
C TRP A 151 -0.37 0.53 15.16
N GLY A 152 -0.20 -0.53 15.93
CA GLY A 152 0.09 -0.44 17.37
C GLY A 152 -1.14 -0.91 18.15
N LYS A 153 -0.99 -1.14 19.46
CA LYS A 153 -1.99 -1.80 20.29
C LYS A 153 -2.45 -0.87 21.40
#